data_AF-A0A0A3J3S0-F1
#
_entry.id   AF-A0A0A3J3S0-F1
#
_cell.length_a   1.000
_cell.length_b   1.000
_cell.length_c   1.000
_cell.angle_alpha   90.00
_cell.angle_beta   90.00
_cell.angle_gamma   90.00
#
_symmetry.space_group_name_H-M   'P 1'
#
loop_
_entity.id
_entity.type
_entity.pdbx_description
1 polymer ?
#
loop_
_entity_poly.entity_id
_entity_poly.type
_entity_poly.pdbx_seq_one_letter_code
_entity_poly.pdbx_strand_id
1 'polypeptide(L)'
;MLLAIGGEQFEFYKAEIHLLETGLQNVFSRFDKKTLGELIQQTRYESLKTQCEKQYADLLDMPAGQAIYSMKSNGNPFYLQFLNNYGDLTYSRFNVKGNETILNKAGVYTILVNNELVFTGVCAKSFKIRFNQHIGNISPKSCFKDGTATHCHVNANITKVITHSKIFIQMCPLTSKSDMKKVKNYLINRFEPIWNIRFTSELTSSIVSN
;
A
#
# COMPACT_ATOMS: atom_id res chain seq x y z
N MET A 1 14.17 -16.30 -12.76
CA MET A 1 13.69 -17.50 -12.01
C MET A 1 12.54 -18.07 -12.80
N LEU A 2 12.48 -19.40 -12.95
CA LEU A 2 11.38 -20.07 -13.63
C LEU A 2 10.52 -20.78 -12.59
N LEU A 3 9.20 -20.58 -12.65
CA LEU A 3 8.23 -21.22 -11.77
C LEU A 3 7.35 -22.17 -12.59
N ALA A 4 7.31 -23.45 -12.23
CA ALA A 4 6.45 -24.43 -12.89
C ALA A 4 5.20 -24.73 -12.06
N ILE A 5 4.01 -24.61 -12.64
CA ILE A 5 2.73 -24.93 -11.97
C ILE A 5 1.84 -25.75 -12.92
N GLY A 6 1.74 -27.06 -12.65
CA GLY A 6 0.90 -27.96 -13.44
C GLY A 6 1.33 -28.06 -14.90
N GLY A 7 2.65 -28.10 -15.16
CA GLY A 7 3.23 -28.19 -16.51
C GLY A 7 3.44 -26.84 -17.21
N GLU A 8 2.77 -25.77 -16.76
CA GLU A 8 3.00 -24.41 -17.26
C GLU A 8 4.22 -23.77 -16.61
N GLN A 9 4.94 -22.94 -17.37
CA GLN A 9 6.13 -22.24 -16.92
C GLN A 9 5.91 -20.73 -16.86
N PHE A 10 6.32 -20.11 -15.77
CA PHE A 10 6.18 -18.70 -15.49
C PHE A 10 7.56 -18.09 -15.22
N GLU A 11 8.00 -17.18 -16.09
CA GLU A 11 9.31 -16.56 -15.98
C GLU A 11 9.26 -15.28 -15.15
N PHE A 12 10.21 -15.15 -14.23
CA PHE A 12 10.40 -13.99 -13.36
C PHE A 12 11.71 -13.26 -13.68
N TYR A 13 11.56 -11.98 -13.96
CA TYR A 13 12.63 -11.02 -14.24
C TYR A 13 12.92 -10.18 -13.01
N LYS A 14 14.19 -10.01 -12.69
CA LYS A 14 14.63 -9.31 -11.47
C LYS A 14 14.94 -7.84 -11.76
N ALA A 15 14.61 -6.97 -10.82
CA ALA A 15 14.94 -5.56 -10.84
C ALA A 15 15.31 -5.08 -9.42
N GLU A 16 16.08 -4.01 -9.35
CA GLU A 16 16.53 -3.40 -8.11
C GLU A 16 15.75 -2.13 -7.78
N ILE A 17 15.68 -1.82 -6.49
CA ILE A 17 15.12 -0.58 -6.00
C ILE A 17 16.25 0.47 -5.93
N HIS A 18 15.99 1.63 -6.53
CA HIS A 18 16.81 2.83 -6.40
C HIS A 18 16.12 3.77 -5.41
N LEU A 19 16.64 3.84 -4.19
CA LEU A 19 16.19 4.76 -3.16
C LEU A 19 16.47 6.22 -3.61
N LEU A 20 15.48 7.08 -3.46
CA LEU A 20 15.58 8.52 -3.74
C LEU A 20 15.52 9.36 -2.46
N GLU A 21 14.64 8.97 -1.54
CA GLU A 21 14.41 9.66 -0.27
C GLU A 21 13.86 8.67 0.76
N THR A 22 14.17 8.86 2.03
CA THR A 22 13.60 8.07 3.13
C THR A 22 13.20 9.00 4.29
N GLY A 23 12.50 8.47 5.30
CA GLY A 23 12.06 9.27 6.44
C GLY A 23 10.84 10.15 6.15
N LEU A 24 10.08 9.86 5.09
CA LEU A 24 8.88 10.63 4.75
C LEU A 24 7.77 10.35 5.75
N GLN A 25 7.26 11.39 6.39
CA GLN A 25 6.17 11.31 7.38
C GLN A 25 5.01 12.22 6.98
N ASN A 26 3.84 12.00 7.61
CA ASN A 26 2.65 12.83 7.43
C ASN A 26 2.22 12.97 5.95
N VAL A 27 2.46 11.97 5.10
CA VAL A 27 2.19 12.08 3.65
C VAL A 27 0.71 12.41 3.37
N PHE A 28 -0.20 11.94 4.22
CA PHE A 28 -1.63 12.27 4.15
C PHE A 28 -1.92 13.78 4.23
N SER A 29 -1.06 14.56 4.89
CA SER A 29 -1.30 16.00 5.13
C SER A 29 -1.30 16.83 3.85
N ARG A 30 -0.68 16.30 2.79
CA ARG A 30 -0.61 16.91 1.46
C ARG A 30 -1.87 16.67 0.62
N PHE A 31 -2.91 16.02 1.18
CA PHE A 31 -4.17 15.81 0.46
C PHE A 31 -4.99 17.09 0.40
N ASP A 32 -5.17 17.61 -0.82
CA ASP A 32 -5.73 18.93 -1.12
C ASP A 32 -6.95 18.88 -2.06
N LYS A 33 -7.40 17.68 -2.46
CA LYS A 33 -8.46 17.52 -3.46
C LYS A 33 -9.87 17.66 -2.90
N LYS A 34 -10.02 17.72 -1.58
CA LYS A 34 -11.28 17.96 -0.87
C LYS A 34 -11.02 18.73 0.42
N THR A 35 -11.98 19.52 0.87
CA THR A 35 -12.00 20.05 2.23
C THR A 35 -12.38 18.96 3.24
N LEU A 36 -12.20 19.21 4.53
CA LEU A 36 -12.69 18.29 5.57
C LEU A 36 -14.21 18.12 5.49
N GLY A 37 -14.95 19.21 5.27
CA GLY A 37 -16.40 19.22 5.12
C GLY A 37 -16.87 18.35 3.95
N GLU A 38 -16.22 18.44 2.80
CA GLU A 38 -16.50 17.58 1.63
C GLU A 38 -16.09 16.11 1.87
N LEU A 39 -15.03 15.89 2.64
CA LEU A 39 -14.56 14.54 2.95
C LEU A 39 -15.59 13.77 3.79
N ILE A 40 -16.14 14.40 4.83
CA ILE A 40 -17.08 13.76 5.77
C ILE A 40 -18.48 13.51 5.18
N GLN A 41 -18.83 14.11 4.04
CA GLN A 41 -20.07 13.78 3.32
C GLN A 41 -19.98 12.43 2.58
N GLN A 42 -18.79 11.85 2.42
CA GLN A 42 -18.65 10.55 1.76
C GLN A 42 -19.10 9.43 2.69
N THR A 43 -19.79 8.42 2.13
CA THR A 43 -20.31 7.26 2.88
C THR A 43 -19.27 6.60 3.79
N ARG A 44 -18.01 6.52 3.34
CA ARG A 44 -16.91 5.94 4.15
C ARG A 44 -16.61 6.72 5.43
N TYR A 45 -17.02 7.98 5.52
CA TYR A 45 -16.74 8.94 6.60
C TYR A 45 -17.98 9.41 7.35
N GLU A 46 -19.16 8.89 7.02
CA GLU A 46 -20.44 9.31 7.60
C GLU A 46 -20.44 9.25 9.12
N SER A 47 -19.83 8.21 9.71
CA SER A 47 -19.70 8.07 11.17
C SER A 47 -18.91 9.18 11.85
N LEU A 48 -18.11 9.96 11.11
CA LEU A 48 -17.28 11.04 11.64
C LEU A 48 -17.97 12.40 11.53
N LYS A 49 -19.04 12.52 10.75
CA LYS A 49 -19.65 13.80 10.36
C LYS A 49 -20.08 14.62 11.58
N THR A 50 -20.92 14.05 12.44
CA THR A 50 -21.44 14.73 13.63
C THR A 50 -20.34 15.25 14.55
N GLN A 51 -19.27 14.46 14.72
CA GLN A 51 -18.15 14.89 15.57
C GLN A 51 -17.35 16.02 14.91
N CYS A 52 -17.15 15.95 13.58
CA CYS A 52 -16.49 17.01 12.82
C CYS A 52 -17.25 18.34 12.89
N GLU A 53 -18.56 18.31 12.66
CA GLU A 53 -19.41 19.51 12.69
C GLU A 53 -19.48 20.14 14.08
N LYS A 54 -19.40 19.33 15.16
CA LYS A 54 -19.47 19.85 16.53
C LYS A 54 -18.14 20.32 17.11
N GLN A 55 -17.05 19.59 16.83
CA GLN A 55 -15.76 19.80 17.51
C GLN A 55 -14.69 20.43 16.61
N TYR A 56 -14.91 20.42 15.29
CA TYR A 56 -13.93 20.84 14.30
C TYR A 56 -14.57 21.70 13.21
N ALA A 57 -15.61 22.48 13.57
CA ALA A 57 -16.32 23.37 12.66
C ALA A 57 -15.35 24.33 11.93
N ASP A 58 -14.38 24.89 12.67
CA ASP A 58 -13.36 25.81 12.13
C ASP A 58 -12.41 25.16 11.12
N LEU A 59 -12.37 23.81 11.06
CA LEU A 59 -11.52 23.07 10.13
C LEU A 59 -12.28 22.59 8.88
N LEU A 60 -13.61 22.77 8.80
CA LEU A 60 -14.42 22.17 7.74
C LEU A 60 -14.06 22.68 6.34
N ASP A 61 -13.73 23.96 6.21
CA ASP A 61 -13.37 24.58 4.93
C ASP A 61 -11.89 24.40 4.58
N MET A 62 -11.07 23.89 5.50
CA MET A 62 -9.66 23.62 5.23
C MET A 62 -9.48 22.38 4.34
N PRO A 63 -8.42 22.32 3.50
CA PRO A 63 -8.02 21.10 2.82
C PRO A 63 -7.91 19.94 3.81
N ALA A 64 -8.53 18.81 3.50
CA ALA A 64 -8.71 17.73 4.47
C ALA A 64 -7.38 17.21 5.03
N GLY A 65 -6.32 17.12 4.21
CA GLY A 65 -4.98 16.75 4.69
C GLY A 65 -4.46 17.69 5.77
N GLN A 66 -4.60 19.00 5.57
CA GLN A 66 -4.16 20.02 6.53
C GLN A 66 -5.01 20.03 7.80
N ALA A 67 -6.33 19.88 7.67
CA ALA A 67 -7.25 19.78 8.80
C ALA A 67 -6.90 18.59 9.71
N ILE A 68 -6.75 17.41 9.11
CA ILE A 68 -6.39 16.16 9.81
C ILE A 68 -4.99 16.28 10.45
N TYR A 69 -4.04 16.92 9.76
CA TYR A 69 -2.71 17.17 10.33
C TYR A 69 -2.74 18.14 11.52
N SER A 70 -3.65 19.13 11.50
CA SER A 70 -3.86 20.03 12.63
C SER A 70 -4.39 19.27 13.85
N MET A 71 -5.33 18.33 13.66
CA MET A 71 -5.80 17.44 14.73
C MET A 71 -4.64 16.60 15.32
N LYS A 72 -3.80 16.02 14.46
CA LYS A 72 -2.60 15.26 14.88
C LYS A 72 -1.64 16.14 15.68
N SER A 73 -1.35 17.35 15.20
CA SER A 73 -0.40 18.27 15.82
C SER A 73 -0.87 18.75 17.19
N ASN A 74 -2.18 18.79 17.41
CA ASN A 74 -2.80 19.06 18.71
C ASN A 74 -2.87 17.81 19.63
N GLY A 75 -2.24 16.70 19.25
CA GLY A 75 -2.21 15.47 20.04
C GLY A 75 -3.53 14.69 20.07
N ASN A 76 -4.50 15.02 19.22
CA ASN A 76 -5.81 14.39 19.25
C ASN A 76 -5.85 13.13 18.40
N PRO A 77 -6.08 11.92 18.97
CA PRO A 77 -6.04 10.66 18.22
C PRO A 77 -7.19 10.48 17.21
N PHE A 78 -8.21 11.33 17.22
CA PHE A 78 -9.36 11.26 16.31
C PHE A 78 -8.94 11.29 14.83
N TYR A 79 -7.84 11.96 14.48
CA TYR A 79 -7.34 12.03 13.10
C TYR A 79 -7.10 10.65 12.47
N LEU A 80 -6.78 9.62 13.28
CA LEU A 80 -6.55 8.26 12.80
C LEU A 80 -7.80 7.65 12.17
N GLN A 81 -9.00 8.09 12.56
CA GLN A 81 -10.27 7.62 12.02
C GLN A 81 -10.47 7.95 10.52
N PHE A 82 -9.67 8.87 9.98
CA PHE A 82 -9.66 9.23 8.57
C PHE A 82 -8.68 8.40 7.73
N LEU A 83 -7.72 7.76 8.39
CA LEU A 83 -6.60 7.08 7.75
C LEU A 83 -6.83 5.57 7.75
N ASN A 84 -6.19 4.87 6.81
CA ASN A 84 -6.07 3.41 6.95
C ASN A 84 -4.97 3.05 7.96
N ASN A 85 -4.89 1.78 8.36
CA ASN A 85 -3.93 1.27 9.34
C ASN A 85 -2.45 1.55 9.00
N TYR A 86 -2.16 1.88 7.74
CA TYR A 86 -0.82 2.18 7.25
C TYR A 86 -0.67 3.62 6.82
N GLY A 87 -1.66 4.49 7.05
CA GLY A 87 -1.78 5.84 6.49
C GLY A 87 -0.93 6.91 7.18
N ASP A 88 -0.40 6.61 8.36
CA ASP A 88 0.48 7.49 9.11
C ASP A 88 1.72 6.75 9.61
N LEU A 89 2.49 6.22 8.66
CA LEU A 89 3.78 5.58 8.92
C LEU A 89 4.92 6.41 8.32
N THR A 90 6.14 5.92 8.48
CA THR A 90 7.30 6.44 7.76
C THR A 90 7.44 5.71 6.43
N TYR A 91 7.67 6.48 5.37
CA TYR A 91 7.76 6.01 3.98
C TYR A 91 9.08 6.40 3.34
N SER A 92 9.31 5.87 2.15
CA SER A 92 10.43 6.20 1.28
C SER A 92 9.92 6.53 -0.11
N ARG A 93 10.68 7.33 -0.84
CA ARG A 93 10.51 7.52 -2.27
C ARG A 93 11.58 6.72 -3.00
N PHE A 94 11.18 5.88 -3.94
CA PHE A 94 12.09 5.03 -4.69
C PHE A 94 11.55 4.70 -6.07
N ASN A 95 12.45 4.30 -6.97
CA ASN A 95 12.10 3.81 -8.29
C ASN A 95 12.66 2.41 -8.52
N VAL A 96 11.94 1.60 -9.28
CA VAL A 96 12.45 0.37 -9.87
C VAL A 96 12.91 0.70 -11.28
N LYS A 97 14.17 0.36 -11.57
CA LYS A 97 14.76 0.46 -12.91
C LYS A 97 15.20 -0.94 -13.37
N GLY A 98 15.36 -1.11 -14.67
CA GLY A 98 15.76 -2.39 -15.25
C GLY A 98 15.28 -2.50 -16.70
N ASN A 99 14.90 -3.71 -17.10
CA ASN A 99 14.38 -3.95 -18.45
C ASN A 99 13.04 -3.21 -18.65
N GLU A 100 13.06 -2.13 -19.43
CA GLU A 100 11.89 -1.30 -19.73
C GLU A 100 10.77 -2.07 -20.44
N THR A 101 11.11 -3.06 -21.28
CA THR A 101 10.12 -3.92 -21.93
C THR A 101 9.31 -4.70 -20.91
N ILE A 102 9.96 -5.24 -19.88
CA ILE A 102 9.29 -5.95 -18.78
C ILE A 102 8.52 -4.97 -17.89
N LEU A 103 9.13 -3.85 -17.52
CA LEU A 103 8.51 -2.86 -16.64
C LEU A 103 7.19 -2.30 -17.19
N ASN A 104 7.05 -2.22 -18.51
CA ASN A 104 5.82 -1.76 -19.16
C ASN A 104 4.71 -2.83 -19.28
N LYS A 105 4.91 -4.04 -18.75
CA LYS A 105 3.90 -5.12 -18.77
C LYS A 105 3.09 -5.19 -17.47
N ALA A 106 1.89 -5.75 -17.59
CA ALA A 106 1.07 -6.24 -16.48
C ALA A 106 1.56 -7.62 -16.02
N GLY A 107 1.11 -8.08 -14.84
CA GLY A 107 1.39 -9.42 -14.37
C GLY A 107 1.45 -9.57 -12.86
N VAL A 108 2.19 -10.57 -12.40
CA VAL A 108 2.46 -10.81 -10.98
C VAL A 108 3.83 -10.27 -10.63
N TYR A 109 3.97 -9.69 -9.44
CA TYR A 109 5.26 -9.28 -8.92
C TYR A 109 5.47 -9.82 -7.51
N THR A 110 6.74 -10.02 -7.15
CA THR A 110 7.16 -10.35 -5.79
C THR A 110 8.17 -9.34 -5.29
N ILE A 111 8.27 -9.24 -3.97
CA ILE A 111 9.29 -8.47 -3.27
C ILE A 111 10.09 -9.46 -2.44
N LEU A 112 11.40 -9.39 -2.58
CA LEU A 112 12.33 -10.20 -1.83
C LEU A 112 13.19 -9.30 -0.95
N VAL A 113 13.38 -9.71 0.30
CA VAL A 113 14.30 -9.09 1.25
C VAL A 113 15.31 -10.14 1.65
N ASN A 114 16.59 -9.91 1.41
CA ASN A 114 17.66 -10.87 1.66
C ASN A 114 17.37 -12.26 1.06
N ASN A 115 16.83 -12.26 -0.17
CA ASN A 115 16.41 -13.44 -0.94
C ASN A 115 15.18 -14.20 -0.40
N GLU A 116 14.50 -13.71 0.64
CA GLU A 116 13.23 -14.26 1.11
C GLU A 116 12.04 -13.54 0.48
N LEU A 117 11.05 -14.29 -0.02
CA LEU A 117 9.83 -13.73 -0.59
C LEU A 117 8.95 -13.20 0.55
N VAL A 118 8.86 -11.87 0.66
CA VAL A 118 8.09 -11.20 1.72
C VAL A 118 6.73 -10.69 1.24
N PHE A 119 6.57 -10.43 -0.06
CA PHE A 119 5.30 -9.99 -0.65
C PHE A 119 5.10 -10.54 -2.06
N THR A 120 3.84 -10.76 -2.44
CA THR A 120 3.41 -10.99 -3.82
C THR A 120 2.12 -10.24 -4.12
N GLY A 121 2.03 -9.66 -5.32
CA GLY A 121 0.88 -8.88 -5.76
C GLY A 121 0.65 -8.98 -7.25
N VAL A 122 -0.50 -8.45 -7.68
CA VAL A 122 -0.86 -8.35 -9.10
C VAL A 122 -0.85 -6.90 -9.54
N CYS A 123 -0.43 -6.67 -10.78
CA CYS A 123 -0.52 -5.39 -11.46
C CYS A 123 -1.29 -5.56 -12.77
N ALA A 124 -2.38 -4.82 -12.92
CA ALA A 124 -3.23 -4.88 -14.12
C ALA A 124 -2.80 -3.93 -15.25
N LYS A 125 -1.94 -2.94 -14.97
CA LYS A 125 -1.48 -1.94 -15.95
C LYS A 125 -0.03 -2.18 -16.34
N SER A 126 0.90 -1.60 -15.59
CA SER A 126 2.33 -1.85 -15.76
C SER A 126 3.05 -1.91 -14.42
N PHE A 127 4.09 -2.74 -14.32
CA PHE A 127 4.95 -2.77 -13.14
C PHE A 127 5.58 -1.39 -12.88
N LYS A 128 5.96 -0.66 -13.93
CA LYS A 128 6.51 0.70 -13.86
C LYS A 128 5.57 1.64 -13.11
N ILE A 129 4.29 1.67 -13.47
CA ILE A 129 3.29 2.52 -12.79
C ILE A 129 3.11 2.05 -11.34
N ARG A 130 2.98 0.73 -11.11
CA ARG A 130 2.79 0.17 -9.77
C ARG A 130 3.93 0.54 -8.82
N PHE A 131 5.18 0.45 -9.26
CA PHE A 131 6.31 0.75 -8.40
C PHE A 131 6.68 2.23 -8.40
N ASN A 132 6.76 2.90 -9.54
CA ASN A 132 7.34 4.25 -9.59
C ASN A 132 6.31 5.37 -9.35
N GLN A 133 5.01 5.08 -9.48
CA GLN A 133 3.95 6.08 -9.26
C GLN A 133 3.02 5.76 -8.08
N HIS A 134 3.03 4.53 -7.58
CA HIS A 134 2.08 4.12 -6.53
C HIS A 134 2.80 3.67 -5.27
N ILE A 135 3.54 2.56 -5.30
CA ILE A 135 4.20 2.04 -4.11
C ILE A 135 5.41 2.92 -3.76
N GLY A 136 6.32 3.17 -4.71
CA GLY A 136 7.56 3.94 -4.51
C GLY A 136 7.37 5.45 -4.47
N ASN A 137 6.14 5.94 -4.68
CA ASN A 137 5.79 7.34 -4.49
C ASN A 137 4.35 7.43 -3.94
N ILE A 138 4.21 7.33 -2.63
CA ILE A 138 2.90 7.29 -1.97
C ILE A 138 2.14 8.59 -2.23
N SER A 139 0.97 8.47 -2.86
CA SER A 139 0.04 9.58 -2.99
C SER A 139 -0.68 9.84 -1.66
N PRO A 140 -0.95 11.12 -1.29
CA PRO A 140 -1.65 11.44 -0.05
C PRO A 140 -2.98 10.69 0.11
N LYS A 141 -3.74 10.55 -0.98
CA LYS A 141 -5.01 9.82 -1.00
C LYS A 141 -4.86 8.34 -0.61
N SER A 142 -3.71 7.70 -0.89
CA SER A 142 -3.49 6.29 -0.54
C SER A 142 -3.47 6.06 0.98
N CYS A 143 -3.18 7.10 1.77
CA CYS A 143 -3.12 7.05 3.23
C CYS A 143 -4.50 7.07 3.91
N PHE A 144 -5.54 7.50 3.20
CA PHE A 144 -6.90 7.62 3.75
C PHE A 144 -7.59 6.25 3.86
N LYS A 145 -8.62 6.12 4.71
CA LYS A 145 -9.34 4.84 4.92
C LYS A 145 -10.06 4.32 3.67
N ASP A 146 -10.39 5.20 2.74
CA ASP A 146 -10.95 4.88 1.42
C ASP A 146 -9.88 4.92 0.30
N GLY A 147 -8.61 4.99 0.67
CA GLY A 147 -7.45 4.91 -0.22
C GLY A 147 -7.01 3.47 -0.51
N THR A 148 -5.84 3.34 -1.16
CA THR A 148 -5.23 2.03 -1.44
C THR A 148 -4.20 1.68 -0.36
N ALA A 149 -4.67 1.05 0.72
CA ALA A 149 -3.85 0.68 1.87
C ALA A 149 -2.62 -0.18 1.51
N THR A 150 -2.70 -1.03 0.48
CA THR A 150 -1.56 -1.85 0.02
C THR A 150 -0.35 -1.00 -0.39
N HIS A 151 -0.56 0.18 -0.98
CA HIS A 151 0.57 1.04 -1.35
C HIS A 151 1.35 1.46 -0.11
N CYS A 152 0.65 2.01 0.89
CA CYS A 152 1.24 2.44 2.15
C CYS A 152 1.87 1.27 2.92
N HIS A 153 1.17 0.14 3.01
CA HIS A 153 1.66 -1.07 3.67
C HIS A 153 2.98 -1.56 3.09
N VAL A 154 3.04 -1.75 1.78
CA VAL A 154 4.24 -2.28 1.12
C VAL A 154 5.39 -1.26 1.21
N ASN A 155 5.13 0.02 0.97
CA ASN A 155 6.16 1.05 1.06
C ASN A 155 6.72 1.18 2.48
N ALA A 156 5.87 1.22 3.50
CA ALA A 156 6.31 1.32 4.88
C ALA A 156 7.18 0.11 5.28
N ASN A 157 6.84 -1.10 4.83
CA ASN A 157 7.66 -2.27 5.08
C ASN A 157 9.02 -2.23 4.34
N ILE A 158 9.05 -1.78 3.09
CA ILE A 158 10.31 -1.51 2.38
C ILE A 158 11.14 -0.49 3.16
N THR A 159 10.54 0.61 3.59
CA THR A 159 11.20 1.70 4.31
C THR A 159 11.90 1.22 5.57
N LYS A 160 11.30 0.29 6.31
CA LYS A 160 11.89 -0.29 7.52
C LYS A 160 13.21 -1.03 7.27
N VAL A 161 13.42 -1.56 6.06
CA VAL A 161 14.54 -2.48 5.77
C VAL A 161 15.48 -1.99 4.67
N ILE A 162 15.13 -0.94 3.95
CA ILE A 162 15.84 -0.50 2.72
C ILE A 162 17.27 -0.02 2.96
N THR A 163 17.62 0.40 4.18
CA THR A 163 18.97 0.88 4.52
C THR A 163 19.93 -0.23 4.94
N HIS A 164 19.43 -1.42 5.28
CA HIS A 164 20.24 -2.49 5.87
C HIS A 164 19.99 -3.89 5.25
N SER A 165 19.14 -3.99 4.24
CA SER A 165 18.81 -5.26 3.58
C SER A 165 18.88 -5.13 2.06
N LYS A 166 19.19 -6.24 1.37
CA LYS A 166 19.13 -6.31 -0.09
C LYS A 166 17.68 -6.54 -0.51
N ILE A 167 17.12 -5.62 -1.28
CA ILE A 167 15.74 -5.70 -1.76
C ILE A 167 15.71 -5.91 -3.27
N PHE A 168 14.93 -6.90 -3.71
CA PHE A 168 14.69 -7.17 -5.12
C PHE A 168 13.21 -7.23 -5.44
N ILE A 169 12.87 -6.72 -6.61
CA ILE A 169 11.56 -6.92 -7.21
C ILE A 169 11.70 -7.98 -8.28
N GLN A 170 10.83 -9.00 -8.27
CA GLN A 170 10.70 -9.89 -9.41
C GLN A 170 9.36 -9.67 -10.09
N MET A 171 9.34 -9.73 -11.40
CA MET A 171 8.18 -9.46 -12.24
C MET A 171 7.97 -10.62 -13.19
N CYS A 172 6.75 -11.14 -13.21
CA CYS A 172 6.29 -12.17 -14.14
C CYS A 172 5.23 -11.54 -15.05
N PRO A 173 5.59 -11.13 -16.27
CA PRO A 173 4.64 -10.58 -17.23
C PRO A 173 3.55 -11.59 -17.56
N LEU A 174 2.29 -11.20 -17.35
CA LEU A 174 1.12 -12.02 -17.65
C LEU A 174 0.02 -11.13 -18.20
N THR A 175 -0.80 -11.65 -19.11
CA THR A 175 -1.98 -10.96 -19.67
C THR A 175 -3.28 -11.53 -19.14
N SER A 176 -3.31 -12.83 -18.81
CA SER A 176 -4.50 -13.49 -18.30
C SER A 176 -4.73 -13.21 -16.81
N LYS A 177 -5.96 -12.81 -16.47
CA LYS A 177 -6.40 -12.68 -15.08
C LYS A 177 -6.42 -14.03 -14.35
N SER A 178 -6.71 -15.13 -15.05
CA SER A 178 -6.69 -16.48 -14.46
C SER A 178 -5.27 -16.82 -14.02
N ASP A 179 -4.29 -16.55 -14.87
CA ASP A 179 -2.89 -16.91 -14.62
C ASP A 179 -2.30 -16.03 -13.54
N MET A 180 -2.60 -14.73 -13.56
CA MET A 180 -2.25 -13.82 -12.47
C MET A 180 -2.79 -14.31 -11.13
N LYS A 181 -4.06 -14.76 -11.09
CA LYS A 181 -4.67 -15.32 -9.87
C LYS A 181 -4.01 -16.64 -9.46
N LYS A 182 -3.77 -17.55 -10.41
CA LYS A 182 -3.12 -18.85 -10.22
C LYS A 182 -1.73 -18.67 -9.63
N VAL A 183 -0.86 -17.90 -10.29
CA VAL A 183 0.52 -17.64 -9.86
C VAL A 183 0.55 -16.92 -8.52
N LYS A 184 -0.25 -15.85 -8.34
CA LYS A 184 -0.32 -15.14 -7.04
C LYS A 184 -0.72 -16.07 -5.90
N ASN A 185 -1.79 -16.85 -6.08
CA ASN A 185 -2.30 -17.75 -5.04
C ASN A 185 -1.29 -18.87 -4.74
N TYR A 186 -0.66 -19.43 -5.77
CA TYR A 186 0.42 -20.41 -5.58
C TYR A 186 1.54 -19.83 -4.70
N LEU A 187 2.01 -18.62 -5.01
CA LEU A 187 3.07 -17.97 -4.23
C LEU A 187 2.65 -17.69 -2.78
N ILE A 188 1.42 -17.20 -2.56
CA ILE A 188 0.89 -16.93 -1.20
C ILE A 188 0.78 -18.22 -0.38
N ASN A 189 0.26 -19.29 -0.99
CA ASN A 189 0.02 -20.55 -0.29
C ASN A 189 1.32 -21.31 -0.04
N ARG A 190 2.29 -21.23 -0.96
CA ARG A 190 3.55 -21.97 -0.88
C ARG A 190 4.58 -21.35 0.05
N PHE A 191 4.63 -20.01 0.10
CA PHE A 191 5.69 -19.26 0.79
C PHE A 191 5.19 -18.43 1.98
N GLU A 192 3.88 -18.29 2.14
CA GLU A 192 3.26 -17.56 3.25
C GLU A 192 3.90 -16.18 3.50
N PRO A 193 3.95 -15.30 2.49
CA PRO A 193 4.79 -14.11 2.55
C PRO A 193 4.33 -13.19 3.67
N ILE A 194 5.24 -12.81 4.56
CA ILE A 194 4.92 -12.11 5.82
C ILE A 194 4.25 -10.74 5.62
N TRP A 195 4.41 -10.09 4.47
CA TRP A 195 3.75 -8.83 4.15
C TRP A 195 2.44 -9.01 3.37
N ASN A 196 2.08 -10.22 2.96
CA ASN A 196 0.74 -10.50 2.45
C ASN A 196 -0.20 -10.65 3.65
N ILE A 197 -1.02 -9.62 3.91
CA ILE A 197 -2.05 -9.68 4.93
C ILE A 197 -3.03 -10.79 4.56
N ARG A 198 -3.01 -11.88 5.31
CA ARG A 198 -4.07 -12.89 5.28
C ARG A 198 -5.23 -12.29 6.06
N PHE A 199 -6.40 -12.15 5.42
CA PHE A 199 -7.63 -12.00 6.19
C PHE A 199 -7.87 -13.32 6.90
N THR A 200 -7.38 -13.46 8.13
CA THR A 200 -7.87 -14.51 9.02
C THR A 200 -9.24 -14.03 9.47
N SER A 201 -10.30 -14.51 8.82
CA SER A 201 -11.69 -14.26 9.23
C SER A 201 -12.08 -15.04 10.51
N GLU A 202 -11.15 -15.27 11.44
CA GLU A 202 -11.34 -16.20 12.59
C GLU A 202 -10.75 -15.67 13.92
N LEU A 203 -10.85 -14.37 14.20
CA LEU A 203 -10.50 -13.83 15.53
C LEU A 203 -11.54 -12.87 16.13
N THR A 204 -12.81 -13.03 15.74
CA THR A 204 -13.96 -12.33 16.35
C THR A 204 -15.11 -13.26 16.75
N SER A 205 -14.91 -14.58 16.78
CA SER A 205 -15.92 -15.55 17.23
C SER A 205 -15.59 -16.25 18.55
N SER A 206 -14.44 -15.98 19.18
CA SER A 206 -14.01 -16.64 20.42
C SER A 206 -13.90 -15.73 21.66
N ILE A 207 -14.47 -14.51 21.62
CA ILE A 207 -14.54 -13.62 22.80
C ILE A 207 -15.98 -13.45 23.32
N VAL A 208 -16.97 -14.13 22.72
CA VAL A 208 -18.34 -14.19 23.25
C VAL A 208 -18.72 -15.64 23.55
N SER A 209 -17.89 -16.32 24.34
CA SER A 209 -18.28 -17.55 25.04
C SER A 209 -17.31 -17.74 26.22
N ASN A 210 -17.60 -17.06 27.33
CA ASN A 210 -17.34 -17.48 28.70
C ASN A 210 -18.03 -16.50 29.64
#